data_AF-A0A7C7EA63-F1
#
_entry.id   AF-A0A7C7EA63-F1
#
_cell.length_a   1.000
_cell.length_b   1.000
_cell.length_c   1.000
_cell.angle_alpha   90.00
_cell.angle_beta   90.00
_cell.angle_gamma   90.00
#
_symmetry.space_group_name_H-M   'P 1'
#
loop_
_entity.id
_entity.type
_entity.pdbx_description
1 polymer ?
#
loop_
_entity_poly.entity_id
_entity_poly.type
_entity_poly.pdbx_seq_one_letter_code
_entity_poly.pdbx_strand_id
1 'polypeptide(L)'
;VYITVPGLRVYDDGAIEYNLPVSREQRKTQSLYEAFKTAIDFVATHGGWPEGAYLASYEVQSGSSCPTYFFRFKIRVNGFKVINFNDYMSIAVEGGQVKNYYRNVPLSTRQEGIRDLMTPVEALNTAVSTKNIKVINDVYPGYVIQDEELKPVWVVETAGMEVIIQNLSE
;
A
#
# COMPACT_ATOMS: atom_id res chain seq x y z
N VAL A 1 -4.79 -11.58 24.05
CA VAL A 1 -3.33 -11.41 23.80
C VAL A 1 -2.96 -12.38 22.70
N TYR A 2 -2.80 -11.89 21.47
CA TYR A 2 -2.32 -12.74 20.37
C TYR A 2 -0.81 -12.85 20.52
N ILE A 3 -0.32 -14.05 20.85
CA ILE A 3 1.12 -14.34 20.88
C ILE A 3 1.54 -14.61 19.44
N THR A 4 2.17 -13.63 18.78
CA THR A 4 2.81 -13.86 17.48
C THR A 4 4.06 -14.70 17.71
N VAL A 5 3.99 -15.99 17.34
CA VAL A 5 5.12 -16.92 17.44
C VAL A 5 6.18 -16.52 16.41
N PRO A 6 7.48 -16.49 16.78
CA PRO A 6 8.56 -16.23 15.84
C PRO A 6 8.54 -17.23 14.67
N GLY A 7 8.79 -16.75 13.46
CA GLY A 7 8.90 -17.63 12.29
C GLY A 7 8.46 -16.98 10.99
N LEU A 8 8.55 -17.79 9.94
CA LEU A 8 8.07 -17.49 8.59
C LEU A 8 6.77 -18.27 8.35
N ARG A 9 5.73 -17.59 7.86
CA ARG A 9 4.46 -18.18 7.43
C ARG A 9 4.25 -17.85 5.96
N VAL A 10 3.77 -18.83 5.23
CA VAL A 10 3.26 -18.68 3.85
C VAL A 10 1.81 -19.13 3.88
N TYR A 11 0.92 -18.25 3.46
CA TYR A 11 -0.52 -18.48 3.43
C TYR A 11 -0.93 -19.10 2.08
N ASP A 12 -2.14 -19.65 2.02
CA ASP A 12 -2.71 -20.30 0.83
C ASP A 12 -2.98 -19.32 -0.32
N ASP A 13 -3.26 -18.06 0.00
CA ASP A 13 -3.33 -16.93 -0.93
C ASP A 13 -1.95 -16.44 -1.43
N GLY A 14 -0.87 -17.10 -0.99
CA GLY A 14 0.51 -16.77 -1.32
C GLY A 14 1.11 -15.62 -0.51
N ALA A 15 0.37 -15.02 0.44
CA ALA A 15 0.91 -14.00 1.32
C ALA A 15 2.04 -14.57 2.20
N ILE A 16 2.99 -13.71 2.54
CA ILE A 16 4.16 -14.07 3.34
C ILE A 16 4.18 -13.19 4.58
N GLU A 17 4.35 -13.82 5.74
CA GLU A 17 4.57 -13.14 7.01
C GLU A 17 5.85 -13.64 7.68
N TYR A 18 6.67 -12.70 8.12
CA TYR A 18 7.82 -12.94 8.98
C TYR A 18 7.63 -12.20 10.30
N ASN A 19 7.93 -12.88 11.40
CA ASN A 19 7.93 -12.29 12.73
C ASN A 19 9.16 -12.75 13.51
N LEU A 20 9.91 -11.78 14.05
CA LEU A 20 11.02 -12.02 14.96
C LEU A 20 11.00 -10.97 16.08
N PRO A 21 10.66 -11.36 17.32
CA PRO A 21 10.70 -10.45 18.44
C PRO A 21 12.13 -9.91 18.67
N VAL A 22 12.24 -8.59 18.85
CA VAL A 22 13.51 -7.94 19.17
C VAL A 22 13.82 -8.13 20.65
N SER A 23 14.93 -8.80 20.95
CA SER A 23 15.38 -8.96 22.33
C SER A 23 15.81 -7.61 22.91
N ARG A 24 15.65 -7.43 24.24
CA ARG A 24 15.97 -6.16 24.92
C ARG A 24 17.43 -5.75 24.75
N GLU A 25 18.35 -6.71 24.66
CA GLU A 25 19.80 -6.49 24.52
C GLU A 25 20.20 -5.98 23.13
N GLN A 26 19.36 -6.21 22.12
CA GLN A 26 19.61 -5.80 20.74
C GLN A 26 19.03 -4.41 20.41
N ARG A 27 18.35 -3.77 21.36
CA ARG A 27 17.67 -2.49 21.13
C ARG A 27 18.65 -1.33 21.06
N LYS A 28 19.01 -0.96 19.83
CA LYS A 28 19.71 0.29 19.53
C LYS A 28 18.71 1.39 19.20
N THR A 29 18.95 2.60 19.69
CA THR A 29 18.24 3.79 19.19
C THR A 29 18.60 3.97 17.72
N GLN A 30 17.59 4.17 16.87
CA GLN A 30 17.78 4.42 15.44
C GLN A 30 16.90 5.60 15.03
N SER A 31 17.34 6.34 14.03
CA SER A 31 16.57 7.39 13.37
C SER A 31 15.51 6.80 12.42
N LEU A 32 14.56 7.63 12.00
CA LEU A 32 13.58 7.28 10.96
C LEU A 32 14.28 6.84 9.66
N TYR A 33 15.35 7.55 9.27
CA TYR A 33 16.09 7.24 8.05
C TYR A 33 16.79 5.87 8.12
N GLU A 34 17.45 5.57 9.24
CA GLU A 34 18.10 4.26 9.44
C GLU A 34 17.08 3.13 9.49
N ALA A 35 15.94 3.36 10.14
CA ALA A 35 14.82 2.43 10.17
C ALA A 35 14.30 2.14 8.76
N PHE A 36 14.12 3.21 7.97
CA PHE A 36 13.64 3.09 6.59
C PHE A 36 14.66 2.34 5.73
N LYS A 37 15.94 2.70 5.80
CA LYS A 37 17.02 1.99 5.10
C LYS A 37 17.04 0.50 5.46
N THR A 38 16.91 0.18 6.74
CA THR A 38 16.83 -1.21 7.22
C THR A 38 15.66 -1.97 6.60
N ALA A 39 14.48 -1.34 6.54
CA ALA A 39 13.33 -1.91 5.85
C ALA A 39 13.61 -2.12 4.36
N ILE A 40 14.25 -1.14 3.70
CA ILE A 40 14.57 -1.22 2.27
C ILE A 40 15.51 -2.37 1.95
N ASP A 41 16.61 -2.46 2.70
CA ASP A 41 17.64 -3.48 2.53
C ASP A 41 17.10 -4.88 2.82
N PHE A 42 16.20 -5.01 3.82
CA PHE A 42 15.58 -6.29 4.15
C PHE A 42 14.78 -6.85 2.97
N VAL A 43 13.93 -6.05 2.34
CA VAL A 43 13.13 -6.48 1.18
C VAL A 43 14.03 -6.83 0.00
N ALA A 44 15.01 -5.98 -0.30
CA ALA A 44 15.95 -6.21 -1.39
C ALA A 44 16.70 -7.55 -1.25
N THR A 45 16.98 -7.96 -0.01
CA THR A 45 17.72 -9.20 0.28
C THR A 45 16.84 -10.45 0.32
N HIS A 46 15.57 -10.35 0.74
CA HIS A 46 14.75 -11.54 1.08
C HIS A 46 13.55 -11.82 0.16
N GLY A 47 13.26 -10.95 -0.80
CA GLY A 47 12.14 -11.18 -1.73
C GLY A 47 12.06 -10.24 -2.93
N GLY A 48 13.02 -9.31 -3.03
CA GLY A 48 13.06 -8.31 -4.08
C GLY A 48 11.98 -7.25 -3.94
N TRP A 49 12.18 -6.14 -4.65
CA TRP A 49 11.23 -5.05 -4.72
C TRP A 49 10.15 -5.37 -5.75
N PRO A 50 8.85 -5.35 -5.38
CA PRO A 50 7.78 -5.45 -6.35
C PRO A 50 7.82 -4.23 -7.29
N GLU A 51 7.57 -4.46 -8.57
CA GLU A 51 7.45 -3.38 -9.53
C GLU A 51 6.31 -2.44 -9.12
N GLY A 52 6.54 -1.13 -9.21
CA GLY A 52 5.53 -0.12 -8.86
C GLY A 52 5.26 0.03 -7.36
N ALA A 53 5.96 -0.69 -6.48
CA ALA A 53 5.85 -0.48 -5.03
C ALA A 53 6.29 0.94 -4.62
N TYR A 54 5.55 1.57 -3.73
CA TYR A 54 5.88 2.89 -3.20
C TYR A 54 5.48 3.00 -1.73
N LEU A 55 6.22 3.82 -0.97
CA LEU A 55 5.89 4.13 0.43
C LEU A 55 4.59 4.93 0.46
N ALA A 56 3.52 4.35 1.00
CA ALA A 56 2.21 4.99 1.11
C ALA A 56 2.09 5.78 2.42
N SER A 57 2.63 5.23 3.51
CA SER A 57 2.64 5.91 4.80
C SER A 57 3.70 5.32 5.74
N TYR A 58 3.98 6.05 6.81
CA TYR A 58 4.75 5.55 7.93
C TYR A 58 4.13 6.00 9.25
N GLU A 59 4.37 5.22 10.30
CA GLU A 59 3.96 5.52 11.67
C GLU A 59 5.13 5.28 12.62
N VAL A 60 5.24 6.10 13.66
CA VAL A 60 6.23 5.93 14.73
C VAL A 60 5.50 5.66 16.03
N GLN A 61 5.69 4.48 16.59
CA GLN A 61 5.16 4.12 17.90
C GLN A 61 6.27 4.20 18.94
N SER A 62 6.14 5.15 19.87
CA SER A 62 7.06 5.27 21.00
C SER A 62 6.91 4.06 21.93
N GLY A 63 7.94 3.19 21.95
CA GLY A 63 8.06 2.10 22.90
C GLY A 63 8.77 2.54 24.19
N SER A 64 8.71 1.71 25.23
CA SER A 64 9.32 1.99 26.53
C SER A 64 10.86 2.07 26.54
N SER A 65 11.53 1.68 25.45
CA SER A 65 13.00 1.75 25.34
C SER A 65 13.50 2.25 23.98
N CYS A 66 12.81 1.92 22.88
CA CYS A 66 13.11 2.43 21.55
C CYS A 66 11.82 2.50 20.70
N PRO A 67 11.71 3.43 19.76
CA PRO A 67 10.56 3.52 18.86
C PRO A 67 10.49 2.31 17.92
N THR A 68 9.27 1.88 17.61
CA THR A 68 9.00 1.04 16.43
C THR A 68 8.59 1.94 15.28
N TYR A 69 9.18 1.71 14.11
CA TYR A 69 8.79 2.35 12.86
C TYR A 69 8.00 1.37 12.03
N PHE A 70 6.81 1.77 11.60
CA PHE A 70 5.98 1.00 10.67
C PHE A 70 6.01 1.69 9.32
N PHE A 71 6.33 0.94 8.27
CA PHE A 71 6.33 1.41 6.89
C PHE A 71 5.30 0.60 6.09
N ARG A 72 4.38 1.29 5.43
CA ARG A 72 3.30 0.70 4.65
C ARG A 72 3.50 1.06 3.20
N PHE A 73 3.55 0.04 2.35
CA PHE A 73 3.78 0.18 0.92
C PHE A 73 2.54 -0.26 0.15
N LYS A 74 2.17 0.52 -0.85
CA LYS A 74 1.16 0.16 -1.86
C LYS A 74 1.85 -0.07 -3.20
N ILE A 75 1.10 -0.55 -4.18
CA ILE A 75 1.60 -0.85 -5.52
C ILE A 75 0.92 0.03 -6.57
N ARG A 76 1.67 0.35 -7.61
CA ARG A 76 1.16 0.89 -8.87
C ARG A 76 1.19 -0.21 -9.92
N VAL A 77 0.13 -0.31 -10.71
CA VAL A 77 0.09 -1.18 -11.89
C VAL A 77 0.18 -0.28 -13.12
N ASN A 78 1.14 -0.55 -14.01
CA ASN A 78 1.41 0.28 -15.19
C ASN A 78 1.57 1.79 -14.87
N GLY A 79 2.12 2.11 -13.69
CA GLY A 79 2.30 3.49 -13.22
C GLY A 79 1.12 4.11 -12.48
N PHE A 80 -0.06 3.47 -12.48
CA PHE A 80 -1.30 3.98 -11.86
C PHE A 80 -1.58 3.34 -10.50
N LYS A 81 -2.14 4.12 -9.57
CA LYS A 81 -2.47 3.65 -8.21
C LYS A 81 -3.63 2.65 -8.25
N VAL A 82 -3.60 1.66 -7.35
CA VAL A 82 -4.76 0.83 -7.03
C VAL A 82 -5.43 1.38 -5.77
N ILE A 83 -6.67 1.88 -5.91
CA ILE A 83 -7.30 2.77 -4.92
C ILE A 83 -7.84 2.01 -3.72
N ASN A 84 -8.68 1.00 -3.96
CA ASN A 84 -9.33 0.18 -2.93
C ASN A 84 -8.49 -1.04 -2.51
N PHE A 85 -7.17 -0.95 -2.61
CA PHE A 85 -6.25 -2.01 -2.19
C PHE A 85 -5.65 -1.69 -0.83
N ASN A 86 -5.63 -2.71 0.03
CA ASN A 86 -4.91 -2.66 1.30
C ASN A 86 -3.41 -2.52 1.06
N ASP A 87 -2.64 -2.32 2.12
CA ASP A 87 -1.19 -2.27 2.01
C ASP A 87 -0.66 -3.56 1.36
N TYR A 88 0.08 -3.40 0.26
CA TYR A 88 0.73 -4.51 -0.44
C TYR A 88 1.80 -5.14 0.44
N MET A 89 2.54 -4.31 1.17
CA MET A 89 3.63 -4.74 2.03
C MET A 89 3.71 -3.84 3.26
N SER A 90 3.90 -4.46 4.42
CA SER A 90 4.03 -3.77 5.71
C SER A 90 5.30 -4.24 6.41
N ILE A 91 6.08 -3.31 6.95
CA ILE A 91 7.36 -3.60 7.58
C ILE A 91 7.44 -2.85 8.90
N ALA A 92 7.70 -3.56 9.99
CA ALA A 92 7.98 -2.97 11.28
C ALA A 92 9.47 -3.13 11.62
N VAL A 93 10.14 -2.03 11.95
CA VAL A 93 11.55 -1.99 12.34
C VAL A 93 11.66 -1.48 13.77
N GLU A 94 12.37 -2.22 14.61
CA GLU A 94 12.66 -1.86 15.99
C GLU A 94 14.11 -2.25 16.29
N GLY A 95 14.87 -1.37 16.95
CA GLY A 95 16.21 -1.72 17.43
C GLY A 95 17.23 -2.10 16.34
N GLY A 96 17.14 -1.55 15.13
CA GLY A 96 18.07 -1.85 14.03
C GLY A 96 17.71 -3.06 13.18
N GLN A 97 16.55 -3.68 13.41
CA GLN A 97 16.15 -4.89 12.69
C GLN A 97 14.66 -4.93 12.37
N VAL A 98 14.32 -5.68 11.32
CA VAL A 98 12.92 -5.97 10.96
C VAL A 98 12.35 -6.97 11.97
N LYS A 99 11.31 -6.55 12.69
CA LYS A 99 10.59 -7.40 13.65
C LYS A 99 9.36 -8.05 13.06
N ASN A 100 8.74 -7.38 12.09
CA ASN A 100 7.62 -7.92 11.35
C ASN A 100 7.72 -7.48 9.90
N TYR A 101 7.41 -8.40 9.00
CA TYR A 101 7.28 -8.17 7.59
C TYR A 101 6.04 -8.94 7.13
N TYR A 102 5.18 -8.28 6.37
CA TYR A 102 4.04 -8.88 5.71
C TYR A 102 4.03 -8.43 4.26
N ARG A 103 3.80 -9.36 3.33
CA ARG A 103 3.62 -9.06 1.92
C ARG A 103 2.44 -9.84 1.38
N ASN A 104 1.51 -9.11 0.77
CA ASN A 104 0.42 -9.66 -0.01
C ASN A 104 0.91 -9.93 -1.44
N VAL A 105 0.58 -11.07 -2.02
CA VAL A 105 1.08 -11.52 -3.33
C VAL A 105 0.04 -11.60 -4.47
N PRO A 106 -1.30 -11.61 -4.29
CA PRO A 106 -2.22 -12.13 -5.30
C PRO A 106 -2.71 -11.10 -6.33
N LEU A 107 -1.94 -10.07 -6.69
CA LEU A 107 -2.40 -9.13 -7.74
C LEU A 107 -1.96 -9.61 -9.13
N SER A 108 -2.89 -10.22 -9.88
CA SER A 108 -2.69 -10.46 -11.30
C SER A 108 -2.70 -9.12 -12.05
N THR A 109 -1.66 -8.85 -12.83
CA THR A 109 -1.56 -7.66 -13.69
C THR A 109 -1.74 -8.00 -15.18
N ARG A 110 -2.21 -9.22 -15.47
CA ARG A 110 -2.48 -9.64 -16.84
C ARG A 110 -3.59 -8.77 -17.44
N GLN A 111 -3.31 -8.18 -18.58
CA GLN A 111 -4.32 -7.43 -19.32
C GLN A 111 -5.31 -8.39 -19.99
N GLU A 112 -6.58 -8.29 -19.62
CA GLU A 112 -7.66 -9.11 -20.19
C GLU A 112 -8.46 -8.39 -21.28
N GLY A 113 -8.34 -7.06 -21.36
CA GLY A 113 -9.03 -6.26 -22.36
C GLY A 113 -8.60 -4.80 -22.38
N ILE A 114 -9.31 -4.01 -23.17
CA ILE A 114 -9.21 -2.55 -23.21
C ILE A 114 -10.59 -2.00 -22.90
N ARG A 115 -10.67 -1.01 -22.00
CA ARG A 115 -11.89 -0.30 -21.68
C ARG A 115 -11.67 1.18 -21.95
N ASP A 116 -12.49 1.75 -22.81
CA ASP A 116 -12.50 3.20 -23.01
C ASP A 116 -12.98 3.86 -21.72
N LEU A 117 -12.32 4.92 -21.30
CA LEU A 117 -12.77 5.76 -20.19
C LEU A 117 -13.36 7.04 -20.76
N MET A 118 -14.30 7.63 -20.03
CA MET A 118 -14.66 9.03 -20.23
C MET A 118 -13.41 9.93 -20.19
N THR A 119 -13.51 11.12 -20.75
CA THR A 119 -12.44 12.12 -20.63
C THR A 119 -12.31 12.61 -19.18
N PRO A 120 -11.14 13.15 -18.77
CA PRO A 120 -10.97 13.69 -17.42
C PRO A 120 -12.00 14.77 -17.07
N VAL A 121 -12.44 15.57 -18.05
CA VAL A 121 -13.44 16.63 -17.88
C VAL A 121 -14.82 16.05 -17.63
N GLU A 122 -15.20 15.00 -18.35
CA GLU A 122 -16.48 14.29 -18.13
C GLU A 122 -16.51 13.62 -16.75
N ALA A 123 -15.38 13.02 -16.32
CA ALA A 123 -15.26 12.44 -14.99
C ALA A 123 -15.42 13.49 -13.90
N LEU A 124 -14.79 14.65 -14.07
CA LEU A 124 -14.92 15.75 -13.13
C LEU A 124 -16.36 16.27 -13.08
N ASN A 125 -17.00 16.49 -14.24
CA ASN A 125 -18.40 16.94 -14.31
C ASN A 125 -19.34 15.93 -13.63
N THR A 126 -19.07 14.62 -13.81
CA THR A 126 -19.80 13.54 -13.13
C THR A 126 -19.61 13.62 -11.61
N ALA A 127 -18.39 13.83 -11.13
CA ALA A 127 -18.13 13.98 -9.69
C ALA A 127 -18.83 15.21 -9.10
N VAL A 128 -18.76 16.36 -9.78
CA VAL A 128 -19.43 17.61 -9.36
C VAL A 128 -20.95 17.41 -9.28
N SER A 129 -21.55 16.80 -10.30
CA SER A 129 -23.00 16.59 -10.35
C SER A 129 -23.51 15.55 -9.34
N THR A 130 -22.76 14.47 -9.11
CA THR A 130 -23.20 13.37 -8.24
C THR A 130 -22.86 13.56 -6.76
N LYS A 131 -21.77 14.27 -6.44
CA LYS A 131 -21.25 14.41 -5.07
C LYS A 131 -21.21 15.86 -4.59
N ASN A 132 -21.61 16.83 -5.41
CA ASN A 132 -21.62 18.25 -5.08
C ASN A 132 -20.25 18.74 -4.55
N ILE A 133 -19.17 18.25 -5.17
CA ILE A 133 -17.80 18.61 -4.78
C ILE A 133 -17.52 20.08 -5.10
N LYS A 134 -16.86 20.77 -4.17
CA LYS A 134 -16.56 22.22 -4.27
C LYS A 134 -15.09 22.54 -4.40
N VAL A 135 -14.22 21.61 -4.02
CA VAL A 135 -12.77 21.75 -4.03
C VAL A 135 -12.21 20.54 -4.75
N ILE A 136 -11.24 20.76 -5.61
CA ILE A 136 -10.57 19.69 -6.37
C ILE A 136 -9.09 19.83 -6.06
N ASN A 137 -8.49 18.78 -5.52
CA ASN A 137 -7.06 18.68 -5.30
C ASN A 137 -6.37 18.11 -6.53
N ASP A 138 -6.94 17.04 -7.11
CA ASP A 138 -6.38 16.36 -8.28
C ASP A 138 -7.45 15.56 -9.04
N VAL A 139 -7.18 15.27 -10.32
CA VAL A 139 -7.98 14.36 -11.15
C VAL A 139 -7.02 13.46 -11.92
N TYR A 140 -7.04 12.17 -11.63
CA TYR A 140 -6.07 11.23 -12.19
C TYR A 140 -6.69 9.84 -12.46
N PRO A 141 -6.15 9.09 -13.43
CA PRO A 141 -6.57 7.71 -13.67
C PRO A 141 -5.97 6.76 -12.62
N GLY A 142 -6.72 5.72 -12.28
CA GLY A 142 -6.32 4.69 -11.33
C GLY A 142 -6.98 3.35 -11.66
N TYR A 143 -6.72 2.36 -10.82
CA TYR A 143 -7.40 1.08 -10.84
C TYR A 143 -8.19 0.87 -9.55
N VAL A 144 -9.33 0.18 -9.67
CA VAL A 144 -10.00 -0.45 -8.53
C VAL A 144 -10.04 -1.95 -8.78
N ILE A 145 -9.95 -2.72 -7.70
CA ILE A 145 -10.19 -4.16 -7.74
C ILE A 145 -11.70 -4.38 -7.61
N GLN A 146 -12.29 -5.02 -8.60
CA GLN A 146 -13.69 -5.43 -8.61
C GLN A 146 -13.77 -6.80 -9.28
N ASP A 147 -14.43 -7.76 -8.64
CA ASP A 147 -14.54 -9.14 -9.15
C ASP A 147 -13.18 -9.80 -9.44
N GLU A 148 -12.19 -9.56 -8.55
CA GLU A 148 -10.79 -9.99 -8.70
C GLU A 148 -10.03 -9.39 -9.90
N GLU A 149 -10.65 -8.46 -10.63
CA GLU A 149 -10.06 -7.78 -11.78
C GLU A 149 -9.68 -6.32 -11.47
N LEU A 150 -8.64 -5.82 -12.12
CA LEU A 150 -8.28 -4.41 -12.10
C LEU A 150 -9.08 -3.64 -13.15
N LYS A 151 -10.08 -2.88 -12.70
CA LYS A 151 -10.88 -2.03 -13.58
C LYS A 151 -10.35 -0.60 -13.58
N PRO A 152 -10.04 -0.02 -14.75
CA PRO A 152 -9.55 1.35 -14.84
C PRO A 152 -10.67 2.32 -14.49
N VAL A 153 -10.34 3.40 -13.77
CA VAL A 153 -11.29 4.41 -13.29
C VAL A 153 -10.66 5.80 -13.30
N TRP A 154 -11.52 6.83 -13.24
CA TRP A 154 -11.09 8.16 -12.83
C TRP A 154 -11.22 8.35 -11.33
N VAL A 155 -10.26 9.05 -10.74
CA VAL A 155 -10.28 9.45 -9.33
C VAL A 155 -10.28 10.97 -9.27
N VAL A 156 -11.26 11.54 -8.56
CA VAL A 156 -11.28 12.96 -8.23
C VAL A 156 -10.95 13.09 -6.75
N GLU A 157 -9.78 13.66 -6.45
CA GLU A 157 -9.35 13.92 -5.08
C GLU A 157 -9.91 15.26 -4.59
N THR A 158 -10.59 15.25 -3.46
CA THR A 158 -11.27 16.43 -2.88
C THR A 158 -11.23 16.37 -1.37
N ALA A 159 -10.68 17.41 -0.72
CA ALA A 159 -10.74 17.57 0.74
C ALA A 159 -10.34 16.30 1.54
N GLY A 160 -9.32 15.56 1.07
CA GLY A 160 -8.85 14.33 1.71
C GLY A 160 -9.68 13.08 1.42
N MET A 161 -10.62 13.15 0.47
CA MET A 161 -11.41 12.02 -0.01
C MET A 161 -11.11 11.74 -1.49
N GLU A 162 -11.19 10.48 -1.87
CA GLU A 162 -11.08 10.02 -3.26
C GLU A 162 -12.47 9.63 -3.76
N VAL A 163 -12.97 10.33 -4.77
CA VAL A 163 -14.23 10.00 -5.45
C VAL A 163 -13.90 9.19 -6.70
N ILE A 164 -14.31 7.93 -6.71
CA ILE A 164 -14.12 7.02 -7.83
C ILE A 164 -15.26 7.22 -8.83
N ILE A 165 -14.89 7.51 -10.08
CA ILE A 165 -15.80 7.67 -11.21
C ILE A 165 -15.56 6.54 -12.20
N GLN A 166 -16.57 5.69 -12.34
CA GLN A 166 -16.63 4.63 -13.33
C GLN A 166 -17.51 5.09 -14.50
N ASN A 167 -17.30 4.53 -15.69
CA ASN A 167 -18.24 4.77 -16.78
C ASN A 167 -19.63 4.28 -16.38
N LEU A 168 -20.64 5.13 -16.61
CA LEU A 168 -22.04 4.88 -16.28
C LEU A 168 -22.73 3.91 -17.28
N SER A 169 -21.96 3.09 -17.99
CA SER A 169 -22.46 2.25 -19.08
C SER A 169 -22.16 0.78 -18.80
N GLU A 170 -23.09 0.15 -18.09
CA GLU A 170 -23.51 -1.25 -18.20
C GLU A 170 -25.01 -1.32 -17.84
#